data_AF-R6HRR6-F1
#
_entry.id   AF-R6HRR6-F1
#
_cell.length_a   1.000
_cell.length_b   1.000
_cell.length_c   1.000
_cell.angle_alpha   90.00
_cell.angle_beta   90.00
_cell.angle_gamma   90.00
#
_symmetry.space_group_name_H-M   'P 1'
#
loop_
_entity.id
_entity.type
_entity.pdbx_description
1 polymer ?
#
loop_
_entity_poly.entity_id
_entity_poly.type
_entity_poly.pdbx_seq_one_letter_code
_entity_poly.pdbx_strand_id
1 'polypeptide(L)'
;MSLQKEFEALGCWSAPTEEEHISVYGLDFDNCYIIFTDLDGKTPVDAKAPVVAACYDDRDAFMWGKELKDFAALKALRAAHADDNDFIAAVENYTLPKE
;
A
#
# COMPACT_ATOMS: atom_id res chain seq x y z
N MET A 1 15.54 -1.91 -10.67
CA MET A 1 15.48 -1.58 -9.23
C MET A 1 14.46 -2.52 -8.61
N SER A 2 14.71 -3.05 -7.41
CA SER A 2 13.76 -3.95 -6.74
C SER A 2 12.58 -3.16 -6.20
N LEU A 3 11.36 -3.72 -6.27
CA LEU A 3 10.15 -3.06 -5.81
C LEU A 3 10.23 -2.62 -4.34
N GLN A 4 10.90 -3.42 -3.50
CA GLN A 4 11.26 -3.09 -2.12
C GLN A 4 11.87 -1.69 -1.98
N LYS A 5 12.88 -1.35 -2.81
CA LYS A 5 13.55 -0.04 -2.73
C LYS A 5 12.64 1.11 -3.09
N GLU A 6 11.64 0.87 -3.93
CA GLU A 6 10.66 1.90 -4.26
C GLU A 6 9.66 2.11 -3.13
N PHE A 7 9.23 1.05 -2.45
CA PHE A 7 8.43 1.16 -1.22
C PHE A 7 9.20 1.90 -0.12
N GLU A 8 10.46 1.56 0.12
CA GLU A 8 11.33 2.28 1.07
C GLU A 8 11.46 3.77 0.69
N ALA A 9 11.60 4.08 -0.61
CA ALA A 9 11.67 5.47 -1.09
C ALA A 9 10.36 6.26 -0.92
N LEU A 10 9.21 5.57 -0.82
CA LEU A 10 7.92 6.17 -0.46
C LEU A 10 7.77 6.39 1.05
N GLY A 11 8.74 5.94 1.87
CA GLY A 11 8.68 5.98 3.32
C GLY A 11 8.03 4.76 3.95
N CYS A 12 7.79 3.69 3.18
CA CYS A 12 7.20 2.48 3.72
C CYS A 12 8.21 1.73 4.59
N TRP A 13 7.75 1.24 5.73
CA TRP A 13 8.45 0.21 6.48
C TRP A 13 8.22 -1.15 5.82
N SER A 14 9.09 -2.11 6.14
CA SER A 14 8.90 -3.51 5.74
C SER A 14 8.99 -4.41 6.97
N ALA A 15 8.00 -5.28 7.15
CA ALA A 15 8.01 -6.27 8.22
C ALA A 15 7.90 -7.68 7.64
N PRO A 16 8.76 -8.63 8.07
CA PRO A 16 8.57 -10.03 7.74
C PRO A 16 7.40 -10.60 8.55
N THR A 17 6.56 -11.42 7.92
CA THR A 17 5.55 -12.22 8.62
C THR A 17 6.08 -13.65 8.75
N GLU A 18 6.25 -14.13 9.99
CA GLU A 18 6.82 -15.46 10.26
C GLU A 18 5.89 -16.59 9.80
N GLU A 19 4.57 -16.39 9.86
CA GLU A 19 3.58 -17.40 9.47
C GLU A 19 3.53 -17.68 7.96
N GLU A 20 3.74 -16.66 7.13
CA GLU A 20 3.60 -16.79 5.68
C GLU A 20 4.93 -16.72 4.92
N HIS A 21 6.05 -16.48 5.64
CA HIS A 21 7.37 -16.26 5.06
C HIS A 21 7.38 -15.16 3.98
N ILE A 22 6.50 -14.17 4.11
CA ILE A 22 6.42 -13.00 3.23
C ILE A 22 6.94 -11.75 3.94
N SER A 23 7.09 -10.67 3.19
CA SER A 23 7.43 -9.34 3.69
C SER A 23 6.30 -8.41 3.26
N VAL A 24 5.65 -7.80 4.23
CA VAL A 24 4.64 -6.79 3.96
C VAL A 24 5.28 -5.41 3.97
N TYR A 25 4.75 -4.49 3.16
CA TYR A 25 5.16 -3.09 3.16
C TYR A 25 4.05 -2.26 3.75
N GLY A 26 4.36 -1.34 4.66
CA GLY A 26 3.35 -0.53 5.32
C GLY A 26 3.73 0.94 5.43
N LEU A 27 2.72 1.80 5.51
CA LEU A 27 2.84 3.20 5.87
C LEU A 27 2.05 3.45 7.15
N ASP A 28 2.72 4.02 8.15
CA ASP A 28 2.08 4.46 9.39
C ASP A 28 1.59 5.91 9.27
N PHE A 29 0.42 6.15 9.83
CA PHE A 29 -0.20 7.46 9.99
C PHE A 29 -0.64 7.64 11.45
N ASP A 30 -1.10 8.83 11.82
CA ASP A 30 -1.39 9.19 13.22
C ASP A 30 -2.32 8.20 13.95
N ASN A 31 -3.36 7.67 13.29
CA ASN A 31 -4.35 6.77 13.91
C ASN A 31 -4.62 5.49 13.10
N CYS A 32 -3.92 5.29 11.99
CA CYS A 32 -4.11 4.16 11.11
C CYS A 32 -2.82 3.83 10.39
N TYR A 33 -2.76 2.66 9.78
CA TYR A 33 -1.68 2.27 8.89
C TYR A 33 -2.25 1.58 7.66
N ILE A 34 -1.55 1.70 6.54
CA ILE A 34 -1.91 1.02 5.29
C ILE A 34 -0.83 0.00 4.97
N ILE A 35 -1.23 -1.25 4.80
CA ILE A 35 -0.36 -2.34 4.32
C ILE A 35 -0.59 -2.53 2.82
N PHE A 36 0.50 -2.72 2.08
CA PHE A 36 0.51 -3.03 0.66
C PHE A 36 0.90 -4.49 0.41
N THR A 37 0.00 -5.22 -0.23
CA THR A 37 0.18 -6.62 -0.62
C THR A 37 -0.16 -6.82 -2.10
N ASP A 38 0.15 -7.99 -2.66
CA ASP A 38 -0.43 -8.47 -3.92
C ASP A 38 -1.89 -8.92 -3.71
N LEU A 39 -2.61 -9.24 -4.79
CA LEU A 39 -3.98 -9.76 -4.75
C LEU A 39 -4.16 -11.00 -3.86
N ASP A 40 -3.11 -11.82 -3.74
CA ASP A 40 -3.11 -13.01 -2.89
C ASP A 40 -2.70 -12.73 -1.43
N GLY A 41 -2.53 -11.46 -1.03
CA GLY A 41 -2.07 -11.09 0.30
C GLY A 41 -0.55 -11.24 0.52
N LYS A 42 0.20 -11.53 -0.55
CA LYS A 42 1.65 -11.80 -0.51
C LYS A 42 2.49 -10.54 -0.71
N THR A 43 3.80 -10.66 -0.50
CA THR A 43 4.78 -9.61 -0.88
C THR A 43 4.59 -9.27 -2.35
N PRO A 44 4.32 -7.99 -2.71
CA PRO A 44 4.33 -7.59 -4.09
C PRO A 44 5.76 -7.70 -4.63
N VAL A 45 5.92 -8.41 -5.75
CA VAL A 45 7.24 -8.65 -6.39
C VAL A 45 7.35 -8.02 -7.77
N ASP A 46 6.23 -7.71 -8.41
CA ASP A 46 6.16 -7.12 -9.73
C ASP A 46 5.54 -5.72 -9.69
N ALA A 47 6.24 -4.74 -10.23
CA ALA A 47 5.81 -3.34 -10.21
C ALA A 47 4.60 -3.04 -11.10
N LYS A 48 4.31 -3.91 -12.07
CA LYS A 48 3.19 -3.78 -13.02
C LYS A 48 2.00 -4.65 -12.62
N ALA A 49 2.17 -5.53 -11.64
CA ALA A 49 1.07 -6.26 -11.04
C ALA A 49 0.26 -5.31 -10.14
N PRO A 50 -1.05 -5.58 -10.01
CA PRO A 50 -1.91 -4.85 -9.08
C PRO A 50 -1.43 -4.97 -7.64
N VAL A 51 -1.64 -3.90 -6.88
CA VAL A 51 -1.24 -3.80 -5.47
C VAL A 51 -2.50 -3.53 -4.66
N VAL A 52 -2.71 -4.29 -3.59
CA VAL A 52 -3.80 -4.09 -2.65
C VAL A 52 -3.31 -3.23 -1.49
N ALA A 53 -3.98 -2.11 -1.25
CA ALA A 53 -3.79 -1.25 -0.09
C ALA A 53 -4.87 -1.58 0.96
N ALA A 54 -4.50 -2.15 2.09
CA ALA A 54 -5.39 -2.47 3.19
C ALA A 54 -5.13 -1.53 4.37
N CYS A 55 -6.15 -0.76 4.77
CA CYS A 55 -6.07 0.19 5.88
C CYS A 55 -6.60 -0.45 7.17
N TYR A 56 -5.86 -0.24 8.25
CA TYR A 56 -6.17 -0.70 9.60
C TYR A 56 -6.07 0.48 10.58
N ASP A 57 -6.92 0.50 11.58
CA ASP A 57 -6.86 1.43 12.71
C ASP A 57 -5.74 1.03 13.69
N ASP A 58 -5.36 1.91 14.62
CA ASP A 58 -4.40 1.64 15.72
C ASP A 58 -4.68 0.34 16.51
N ARG A 59 -5.93 -0.13 16.52
CA ARG A 59 -6.35 -1.37 17.20
C ARG A 59 -6.25 -2.62 16.32
N ASP A 60 -5.50 -2.56 15.23
CA ASP A 60 -5.39 -3.61 14.21
C ASP A 60 -6.74 -3.99 13.58
N ALA A 61 -7.72 -3.09 13.65
CA ALA A 61 -9.06 -3.30 13.11
C ALA A 61 -9.09 -2.92 11.64
N PHE A 62 -9.44 -3.86 10.77
CA PHE A 62 -9.62 -3.61 9.34
C PHE A 62 -10.67 -2.52 9.10
N MET A 63 -10.28 -1.48 8.35
CA MET A 63 -11.17 -0.38 7.96
C MET A 63 -11.67 -0.56 6.54
N TRP A 64 -10.74 -0.68 5.58
CA TRP A 64 -11.05 -0.84 4.16
C TRP A 64 -9.85 -1.44 3.40
N GLY A 65 -10.13 -1.94 2.20
CA GLY A 65 -9.12 -2.46 1.28
C GLY A 65 -9.37 -1.97 -0.14
N LYS A 66 -8.31 -1.57 -0.84
CA LYS A 66 -8.39 -1.06 -2.19
C LYS A 66 -7.36 -1.65 -3.13
N GLU A 67 -7.84 -2.12 -4.28
CA GLU A 67 -6.98 -2.54 -5.38
C GLU A 67 -6.52 -1.31 -6.17
N LEU A 68 -5.20 -1.16 -6.26
CA LEU A 68 -4.50 -0.22 -7.14
C LEU A 68 -4.03 -0.98 -8.37
N LYS A 69 -4.04 -0.27 -9.52
CA LYS A 69 -3.68 -0.86 -10.81
C LYS A 69 -2.27 -1.47 -10.80
N ASP A 70 -1.33 -0.74 -10.22
CA ASP A 70 0.08 -1.07 -10.16
C ASP A 70 0.82 -0.14 -9.18
N PHE A 71 2.10 -0.39 -8.94
CA PHE A 71 2.91 0.43 -8.04
C PHE A 71 3.07 1.88 -8.54
N ALA A 72 3.05 2.12 -9.86
CA ALA A 72 3.14 3.48 -10.38
C ALA A 72 1.89 4.30 -10.04
N ALA A 73 0.72 3.68 -9.98
CA ALA A 73 -0.50 4.33 -9.49
C ALA A 73 -0.35 4.75 -8.01
N LEU A 74 0.17 3.88 -7.15
CA LEU A 74 0.47 4.21 -5.74
C LEU A 74 1.44 5.40 -5.63
N LYS A 75 2.53 5.35 -6.41
CA LYS A 75 3.53 6.42 -6.43
C LYS A 75 2.94 7.74 -6.92
N ALA A 76 2.07 7.71 -7.92
CA ALA A 76 1.37 8.88 -8.42
C ALA A 76 0.43 9.48 -7.37
N LEU A 77 -0.33 8.65 -6.64
CA LEU A 77 -1.17 9.09 -5.53
C LEU A 77 -0.32 9.76 -4.44
N ARG A 78 0.77 9.12 -4.00
CA ARG A 78 1.65 9.71 -2.98
C ARG A 78 2.31 11.00 -3.43
N ALA A 79 2.66 11.12 -4.71
CA ALA A 79 3.24 12.34 -5.26
C ALA A 79 2.21 13.47 -5.42
N ALA A 80 0.95 13.14 -5.68
CA ALA A 80 -0.15 14.11 -5.80
C ALA A 80 -0.65 14.61 -4.44
N HIS A 81 -0.53 13.79 -3.40
CA HIS A 81 -1.09 14.03 -2.07
C HIS A 81 0.02 14.00 -1.01
N ALA A 82 0.57 15.19 -0.71
CA ALA A 82 1.64 15.35 0.29
C ALA A 82 1.13 15.29 1.74
N ASP A 83 -0.16 15.60 1.94
CA ASP A 83 -0.82 15.40 3.24
C ASP A 83 -1.26 13.95 3.38
N ASP A 84 -1.05 13.38 4.55
CA ASP A 84 -1.33 11.97 4.81
C ASP A 84 -2.83 11.65 4.78
N ASN A 85 -3.69 12.54 5.32
CA ASN A 85 -5.14 12.32 5.30
C ASN A 85 -5.69 12.39 3.86
N ASP A 86 -5.16 13.32 3.07
CA ASP A 86 -5.52 13.45 1.65
C ASP A 86 -5.07 12.23 0.84
N PHE A 87 -3.88 11.69 1.14
CA PHE A 87 -3.39 10.44 0.53
C PHE A 87 -4.27 9.25 0.89
N ILE A 88 -4.59 9.05 2.17
CA ILE A 88 -5.46 7.96 2.65
C ILE A 88 -6.81 8.03 1.94
N ALA A 89 -7.43 9.21 1.89
CA ALA A 89 -8.71 9.41 1.23
C ALA A 89 -8.63 9.15 -0.28
N ALA A 90 -7.53 9.56 -0.94
CA ALA A 90 -7.31 9.32 -2.36
C ALA A 90 -7.14 7.84 -2.69
N VAL A 91 -6.43 7.08 -1.83
CA VAL A 91 -6.31 5.62 -1.96
C VAL A 91 -7.66 4.95 -1.76
N GLU A 92 -8.41 5.29 -0.71
CA GLU A 92 -9.74 4.72 -0.43
C GLU A 92 -10.72 4.92 -1.61
N ASN A 93 -10.68 6.11 -2.20
CA ASN A 93 -11.55 6.50 -3.31
C ASN A 93 -10.98 6.15 -4.69
N TYR A 94 -9.80 5.54 -4.77
CA TYR A 94 -9.16 5.22 -6.05
C TYR A 94 -10.05 4.33 -6.90
N THR A 95 -10.34 4.74 -8.12
CA THR A 95 -11.06 3.88 -9.08
C THR A 95 -10.08 3.38 -10.11
N LEU A 96 -10.09 2.07 -10.35
CA LEU A 96 -9.33 1.49 -11.45
C LEU A 96 -9.70 2.22 -12.75
N PRO A 97 -8.70 2.76 -13.48
CA PRO A 97 -8.97 3.42 -14.74
C PRO A 97 -9.58 2.39 -15.69
N LYS A 98 -10.73 2.75 -16.28
CA LYS A 98 -11.35 1.93 -17.33
C LYS A 98 -10.38 1.89 -18.53
N GLU A 99 -10.01 0.70 -18.95
CA GLU A 99 -9.26 0.46 -20.20
C GLU A 99 -10.01 0.98 -21.43
#